data_AF-A0A2G2DB93-F1
#
_entry.id   AF-A0A2G2DB93-F1
#
_cell.length_a   1.000
_cell.length_b   1.000
_cell.length_c   1.000
_cell.angle_alpha   90.00
_cell.angle_beta   90.00
_cell.angle_gamma   90.00
#
_symmetry.space_group_name_H-M   'P 1'
#
loop_
_entity.id
_entity.type
_entity.pdbx_description
1 polymer ?
#
loop_
_entity_poly.entity_id
_entity_poly.type
_entity_poly.pdbx_seq_one_letter_code
_entity_poly.pdbx_strand_id
1 'polypeptide(L)'
;MEVGNAVVDEIFAKYEGKDAEIQNLPEPDRSVILSVSAQAIIDTGGFITFFEDDIEANLDFQVFVDAYRRIGMDKLADNLSEVLALFPGGKPQPDLNERQLYLARFFEDESPEYINIIGALENAFFDNNDAIYQGAAAYCEAM
;
A
#
# COMPACT_ATOMS: atom_id res chain seq x y z
N MET A 1 22.12 -2.78 5.45
CA MET A 1 21.73 -4.17 5.14
C MET A 1 20.70 -4.50 6.18
N GLU A 2 19.48 -4.01 5.94
CA GLU A 2 18.33 -4.36 6.75
C GLU A 2 18.14 -5.87 6.67
N VAL A 3 17.63 -6.45 7.73
CA VAL A 3 17.41 -7.88 7.83
C VAL A 3 16.33 -8.22 6.79
N GLY A 4 16.77 -8.60 5.59
CA GLY A 4 15.91 -9.08 4.52
C GLY A 4 15.06 -10.21 5.08
N ASN A 5 13.76 -10.01 5.05
CA ASN A 5 12.84 -10.96 5.62
C ASN A 5 12.74 -12.14 4.64
N ALA A 6 13.58 -13.16 4.85
CA ALA A 6 13.79 -14.24 3.89
C ALA A 6 12.50 -14.88 3.38
N VAL A 7 11.46 -14.98 4.23
CA VAL A 7 10.15 -15.51 3.84
C VAL A 7 9.41 -14.57 2.87
N VAL A 8 9.49 -13.26 3.10
CA VAL A 8 8.96 -12.26 2.17
C VAL A 8 9.74 -12.32 0.85
N ASP A 9 11.08 -12.38 0.91
CA ASP A 9 11.93 -12.47 -0.29
C ASP A 9 11.60 -13.73 -1.13
N GLU A 10 11.36 -14.87 -0.47
CA GLU A 10 10.95 -16.12 -1.12
C GLU A 10 9.59 -15.99 -1.84
N ILE A 11 8.64 -15.27 -1.26
CA ILE A 11 7.34 -15.00 -1.90
C ILE A 11 7.53 -14.14 -3.14
N PHE A 12 8.30 -13.05 -3.07
CA PHE A 12 8.57 -12.23 -4.26
C PHE A 12 9.30 -13.03 -5.34
N ALA A 13 10.31 -13.83 -4.96
CA ALA A 13 11.05 -14.70 -5.89
C ALA A 13 10.14 -15.76 -6.55
N LYS A 14 9.10 -16.23 -5.86
CA LYS A 14 8.11 -17.17 -6.42
C LYS A 14 7.37 -16.58 -7.62
N TYR A 15 7.18 -15.27 -7.69
CA TYR A 15 6.43 -14.60 -8.76
C TYR A 15 7.29 -13.78 -9.72
N GLU A 16 8.58 -13.65 -9.45
CA GLU A 16 9.52 -12.95 -10.32
C GLU A 16 9.48 -13.48 -11.76
N GLY A 17 9.30 -12.57 -12.72
CA GLY A 17 9.23 -12.89 -14.15
C GLY A 17 7.98 -13.64 -14.60
N LYS A 18 6.97 -13.79 -13.74
CA LYS A 18 5.67 -14.39 -14.09
C LYS A 18 4.65 -13.31 -14.42
N ASP A 19 3.84 -13.57 -15.43
CA ASP A 19 2.64 -12.79 -15.74
C ASP A 19 1.49 -13.26 -14.85
N ALA A 20 1.60 -12.99 -13.55
CA ALA A 20 0.61 -13.38 -12.55
C ALA A 20 -0.17 -12.15 -12.10
N GLU A 21 -1.49 -12.17 -12.33
CA GLU A 21 -2.41 -11.16 -11.80
C GLU A 21 -2.43 -11.25 -10.26
N ILE A 22 -2.07 -10.16 -9.57
CA ILE A 22 -1.89 -10.12 -8.11
C ILE A 22 -3.21 -10.50 -7.43
N GLN A 23 -4.33 -10.05 -7.99
CA GLN A 23 -5.68 -10.35 -7.50
C GLN A 23 -6.02 -11.85 -7.46
N ASN A 24 -5.37 -12.67 -8.30
CA ASN A 24 -5.58 -14.12 -8.38
C ASN A 24 -4.60 -14.93 -7.51
N LEU A 25 -3.67 -14.28 -6.83
CA LEU A 25 -2.71 -14.98 -5.97
C LEU A 25 -3.42 -15.56 -4.73
N PRO A 26 -3.02 -16.75 -4.26
CA PRO A 26 -3.52 -17.30 -3.01
C PRO A 26 -2.98 -16.51 -1.81
N GLU A 27 -3.67 -16.61 -0.68
CA GLU A 27 -3.08 -16.22 0.60
C GLU A 27 -2.06 -17.28 1.07
N PRO A 28 -1.00 -16.89 1.80
CA PRO A 28 -0.69 -15.55 2.29
C PRO A 28 -0.04 -14.62 1.25
N ASP A 29 0.45 -15.19 0.13
CA ASP A 29 1.29 -14.51 -0.87
C ASP A 29 0.69 -13.19 -1.36
N ARG A 30 -0.62 -13.17 -1.64
CA ARG A 30 -1.32 -11.97 -2.12
C ARG A 30 -1.21 -10.81 -1.14
N SER A 31 -1.54 -11.03 0.13
CA SER A 31 -1.52 -9.95 1.13
C SER A 31 -0.11 -9.48 1.43
N VAL A 32 0.87 -10.38 1.39
CA VAL A 32 2.29 -10.05 1.55
C VAL A 32 2.75 -9.15 0.39
N ILE A 33 2.50 -9.57 -0.85
CA ILE A 33 2.90 -8.81 -2.04
C ILE A 33 2.22 -7.44 -2.04
N LEU A 34 0.92 -7.36 -1.78
CA LEU A 34 0.19 -6.10 -1.78
C LEU A 34 0.70 -5.14 -0.71
N SER A 35 0.83 -5.59 0.54
CA SER A 35 1.24 -4.72 1.66
C SER A 35 2.70 -4.27 1.54
N VAL A 36 3.61 -5.18 1.17
CA VAL A 36 5.04 -4.86 1.03
C VAL A 36 5.31 -4.00 -0.20
N SER A 37 4.64 -4.26 -1.34
CA SER A 37 4.77 -3.41 -2.53
C SER A 37 4.23 -2.00 -2.27
N ALA A 38 3.06 -1.90 -1.63
CA ALA A 38 2.50 -0.61 -1.24
C ALA A 38 3.47 0.17 -0.34
N GLN A 39 4.03 -0.50 0.68
CA GLN A 39 5.01 0.11 1.57
C GLN A 39 6.24 0.62 0.82
N ALA A 40 6.82 -0.18 -0.08
CA ALA A 40 7.99 0.22 -0.85
C ALA A 40 7.73 1.45 -1.74
N ILE A 41 6.53 1.57 -2.30
CA ILE A 41 6.14 2.74 -3.10
C ILE A 41 5.95 3.96 -2.20
N ILE A 42 5.27 3.80 -1.05
CA ILE A 42 5.09 4.86 -0.05
C ILE A 42 6.44 5.36 0.47
N ASP A 43 7.39 4.48 0.76
CA ASP A 43 8.75 4.86 1.19
C ASP A 43 9.51 5.70 0.16
N THR A 44 9.15 5.57 -1.12
CA THR A 44 9.82 6.30 -2.21
C THR A 44 9.32 7.74 -2.34
N GLY A 45 8.04 8.01 -2.08
CA GLY A 45 7.45 9.34 -2.31
C GLY A 45 6.07 9.59 -1.70
N GLY A 46 5.73 8.82 -0.67
CA GLY A 46 4.50 8.97 0.07
C GLY A 46 3.25 8.45 -0.64
N PHE A 47 2.09 8.87 -0.15
CA PHE A 47 0.81 8.47 -0.72
C PHE A 47 0.59 8.98 -2.14
N ILE A 48 1.18 10.13 -2.52
CA ILE A 48 1.13 10.59 -3.92
C ILE A 48 1.66 9.50 -4.84
N THR A 49 2.88 9.03 -4.61
CA THR A 49 3.51 8.02 -5.48
C THR A 49 2.72 6.72 -5.46
N PHE A 50 2.18 6.33 -4.30
CA PHE A 50 1.33 5.13 -4.19
C PHE A 50 0.05 5.21 -5.01
N PHE A 51 -0.66 6.33 -4.97
CA PHE A 51 -1.87 6.50 -5.76
C PHE A 51 -1.58 6.82 -7.24
N GLU A 52 -0.41 7.34 -7.58
CA GLU A 52 -0.01 7.51 -8.98
C GLU A 52 0.32 6.19 -9.66
N ASP A 53 0.83 5.22 -8.90
CA ASP A 53 1.27 3.94 -9.45
C ASP A 53 0.10 3.11 -10.00
N ASP A 54 0.35 2.47 -11.14
CA ASP A 54 -0.58 1.53 -11.76
C ASP A 54 -0.09 0.10 -11.53
N ILE A 55 0.00 -0.28 -10.24
CA ILE A 55 0.47 -1.59 -9.77
C ILE A 55 -0.20 -2.72 -10.57
N GLU A 56 -1.51 -2.64 -10.75
CA GLU A 56 -2.27 -3.48 -11.67
C GLU A 56 -3.49 -2.71 -12.19
N ALA A 57 -3.78 -2.84 -13.49
CA ALA A 57 -4.87 -2.10 -14.13
C ALA A 57 -6.23 -2.46 -13.52
N ASN A 58 -7.00 -1.43 -13.13
CA ASN A 58 -8.32 -1.55 -12.48
C ASN A 58 -8.32 -2.26 -11.12
N LEU A 59 -7.17 -2.37 -10.45
CA LEU A 59 -7.11 -2.89 -9.10
C LEU A 59 -7.86 -1.95 -8.14
N ASP A 60 -8.82 -2.48 -7.38
CA ASP A 60 -9.51 -1.71 -6.35
C ASP A 60 -8.57 -1.52 -5.16
N PHE A 61 -8.24 -0.27 -4.82
CA PHE A 61 -7.30 0.02 -3.74
C PHE A 61 -7.75 -0.50 -2.36
N GLN A 62 -9.01 -0.89 -2.20
CA GLN A 62 -9.49 -1.57 -1.00
C GLN A 62 -8.73 -2.88 -0.70
N VAL A 63 -8.14 -3.54 -1.71
CA VAL A 63 -7.35 -4.76 -1.50
C VAL A 63 -6.10 -4.50 -0.65
N PHE A 64 -5.53 -3.30 -0.69
CA PHE A 64 -4.38 -2.93 0.14
C PHE A 64 -4.78 -2.75 1.60
N VAL A 65 -5.96 -2.16 1.86
CA VAL A 65 -6.53 -2.08 3.22
C VAL A 65 -6.68 -3.49 3.80
N ASP A 66 -7.25 -4.41 3.03
CA ASP A 66 -7.45 -5.79 3.45
C ASP A 66 -6.11 -6.51 3.67
N ALA A 67 -5.10 -6.25 2.83
CA ALA A 67 -3.77 -6.81 2.96
C ALA A 67 -3.10 -6.37 4.27
N TYR A 68 -3.10 -5.06 4.57
CA TYR A 68 -2.58 -4.54 5.85
C TYR A 68 -3.31 -5.15 7.04
N ARG A 69 -4.64 -5.29 6.97
CA ARG A 69 -5.41 -5.91 8.04
C ARG A 69 -5.03 -7.38 8.26
N ARG A 70 -4.82 -8.16 7.19
CA ARG A 70 -4.43 -9.58 7.29
C ARG A 70 -3.05 -9.78 7.91
N ILE A 71 -2.10 -8.89 7.65
CA ILE A 71 -0.76 -8.93 8.25
C ILE A 71 -0.73 -8.32 9.68
N GLY A 72 -1.90 -8.05 10.28
CA GLY A 72 -2.02 -7.56 11.65
C GLY A 72 -1.80 -6.05 11.81
N MET A 73 -1.78 -5.28 10.71
CA MET A 73 -1.59 -3.83 10.71
C MET A 73 -2.93 -3.09 10.69
N ASP A 74 -3.81 -3.39 11.64
CA ASP A 74 -5.18 -2.83 11.70
C ASP A 74 -5.19 -1.29 11.65
N LYS A 75 -4.30 -0.63 12.40
CA LYS A 75 -4.21 0.83 12.43
C LYS A 75 -3.81 1.41 11.06
N LEU A 76 -2.89 0.76 10.35
CA LEU A 76 -2.49 1.23 9.02
C LEU A 76 -3.57 0.97 7.98
N ALA A 77 -4.29 -0.15 8.10
CA ALA A 77 -5.47 -0.42 7.28
C ALA A 77 -6.56 0.66 7.49
N ASP A 78 -6.79 1.07 8.73
CA ASP A 78 -7.73 2.16 9.05
C ASP A 78 -7.24 3.51 8.49
N ASN A 79 -5.95 3.83 8.65
CA ASN A 79 -5.34 5.03 8.08
C ASN A 79 -5.48 5.06 6.55
N LEU A 80 -5.18 3.95 5.86
CA LEU A 80 -5.33 3.88 4.40
C LEU A 80 -6.80 4.04 3.97
N SER A 81 -7.73 3.47 4.74
CA SER A 81 -9.16 3.65 4.51
C SER A 81 -9.57 5.13 4.66
N GLU A 82 -9.01 5.84 5.63
CA GLU A 82 -9.25 7.27 5.84
C GLU A 82 -8.70 8.11 4.68
N VAL A 83 -7.50 7.79 4.18
CA VAL A 83 -6.94 8.44 3.00
C VAL A 83 -7.79 8.16 1.76
N LEU A 84 -8.25 6.93 1.56
CA LEU A 84 -9.15 6.57 0.47
C LEU A 84 -10.46 7.37 0.52
N ALA A 85 -10.99 7.63 1.71
CA ALA A 85 -12.22 8.40 1.91
C ALA A 85 -12.11 9.87 1.47
N LEU A 86 -10.90 10.40 1.26
CA LEU A 86 -10.69 11.73 0.70
C LEU A 86 -11.08 11.78 -0.78
N PHE A 87 -10.89 10.67 -1.52
CA PHE A 87 -11.29 10.59 -2.91
C PHE A 87 -12.81 10.59 -3.07
N PRO A 88 -13.35 11.15 -4.16
CA PRO A 88 -14.77 11.09 -4.46
C PRO A 88 -15.31 9.66 -4.48
N GLY A 89 -16.22 9.33 -3.56
CA GLY A 89 -16.79 7.99 -3.44
C GLY A 89 -15.83 6.94 -2.86
N GLY A 90 -14.73 7.37 -2.23
CA GLY A 90 -13.75 6.49 -1.60
C GLY A 90 -12.83 5.79 -2.59
N LYS A 91 -12.78 6.23 -3.85
CA LYS A 91 -12.06 5.56 -4.94
C LYS A 91 -11.21 6.54 -5.74
N PRO A 92 -9.92 6.24 -5.94
CA PRO A 92 -9.10 6.97 -6.90
C PRO A 92 -9.72 6.95 -8.30
N GLN A 93 -9.48 8.01 -9.05
CA GLN A 93 -9.97 8.13 -10.43
C GLN A 93 -9.34 7.01 -11.29
N PRO A 94 -10.12 6.37 -12.18
CA PRO A 94 -9.61 5.30 -13.04
C PRO A 94 -8.73 5.85 -14.19
N ASP A 95 -8.92 7.11 -14.59
CA ASP A 95 -8.04 7.77 -15.54
C ASP A 95 -6.83 8.36 -14.80
N LEU A 96 -5.63 7.98 -15.24
CA LEU A 96 -4.38 8.39 -14.61
C LEU A 96 -4.19 9.92 -14.61
N ASN A 97 -4.59 10.62 -15.68
CA ASN A 97 -4.42 12.08 -15.74
C ASN A 97 -5.37 12.77 -14.76
N GLU A 98 -6.63 12.31 -14.68
CA GLU A 98 -7.59 12.83 -13.69
C GLU A 98 -7.10 12.57 -12.26
N ARG A 99 -6.54 11.39 -12.00
CA ARG A 99 -5.96 11.02 -10.71
C ARG A 99 -4.77 11.91 -10.34
N GLN A 100 -3.83 12.11 -11.26
CA GLN A 100 -2.66 12.99 -11.06
C GLN A 100 -3.07 14.44 -10.77
N LEU A 101 -4.04 14.98 -11.52
CA LEU A 101 -4.55 16.33 -11.27
C LEU A 101 -5.22 16.45 -9.89
N TYR A 102 -5.88 15.38 -9.43
CA TYR A 102 -6.46 15.34 -8.09
C TYR A 102 -5.36 15.29 -7.01
N LEU A 103 -4.38 14.41 -7.17
CA LEU A 103 -3.26 14.27 -6.22
C LEU A 103 -2.45 15.56 -6.11
N ALA A 104 -2.08 16.19 -7.22
CA ALA A 104 -1.36 17.48 -7.22
C ALA A 104 -2.13 18.60 -6.48
N ARG A 105 -3.45 18.50 -6.39
CA ARG A 105 -4.27 19.50 -5.71
C ARG A 105 -4.43 19.24 -4.20
N PHE A 106 -4.54 17.97 -3.81
CA PHE A 106 -5.02 17.57 -2.48
C PHE A 106 -4.00 16.79 -1.65
N PHE A 107 -2.94 16.28 -2.27
CA PHE A 107 -1.95 15.42 -1.61
C PHE A 107 -0.56 16.08 -1.58
N GLU A 108 -0.34 17.21 -2.26
CA GLU A 108 0.89 17.99 -2.12
C GLU A 108 1.10 18.42 -0.67
N ASP A 109 2.36 18.49 -0.24
CA ASP A 109 2.75 18.73 1.15
C ASP A 109 2.31 20.10 1.70
N GLU A 110 2.11 21.06 0.81
CA GLU A 110 1.57 22.39 1.12
C GLU A 110 0.03 22.44 1.14
N SER A 111 -0.67 21.37 0.72
CA SER A 111 -2.13 21.34 0.70
C SER A 111 -2.72 21.31 2.11
N PRO A 112 -3.89 21.95 2.34
CA PRO A 112 -4.57 21.87 3.63
C PRO A 112 -4.87 20.44 4.09
N GLU A 113 -5.25 19.58 3.16
CA GLU A 113 -5.53 18.16 3.42
C GLU A 113 -4.27 17.43 3.90
N TYR A 114 -3.12 17.68 3.28
CA TYR A 114 -1.86 17.09 3.71
C TYR A 114 -1.43 17.57 5.09
N ILE A 115 -1.44 18.88 5.32
CA ILE A 115 -1.05 19.48 6.59
C ILE A 115 -1.94 18.99 7.75
N ASN A 116 -3.26 18.82 7.50
CA ASN A 116 -4.20 18.48 8.56
C ASN A 116 -4.38 16.98 8.79
N ILE A 117 -4.26 16.16 7.74
CA ILE A 117 -4.64 14.74 7.78
C ILE A 117 -3.55 13.87 7.12
N ILE A 118 -3.28 14.04 5.83
CA ILE A 118 -2.52 13.05 5.04
C ILE A 118 -1.11 12.89 5.59
N GLY A 119 -0.41 13.97 5.93
CA GLY A 119 0.95 13.89 6.47
C GLY A 119 1.02 13.11 7.79
N ALA A 120 0.01 13.21 8.66
CA ALA A 120 -0.02 12.42 9.90
C ALA A 120 -0.28 10.93 9.63
N LEU A 121 -1.17 10.63 8.67
CA LEU A 121 -1.47 9.26 8.27
C LEU A 121 -0.27 8.62 7.56
N GLU A 122 0.42 9.36 6.70
CA GLU A 122 1.60 8.93 5.94
C GLU A 122 2.79 8.67 6.87
N ASN A 123 3.05 9.58 7.81
CA ASN A 123 4.11 9.36 8.81
C ASN A 123 3.89 8.08 9.62
N ALA A 124 2.63 7.66 9.84
CA ALA A 124 2.38 6.38 10.50
C ALA A 124 2.88 5.18 9.68
N PHE A 125 2.90 5.24 8.35
CA PHE A 125 3.49 4.19 7.51
C PHE A 125 5.01 4.18 7.64
N PHE A 126 5.65 5.36 7.58
CA PHE A 126 7.10 5.48 7.79
C PHE A 126 7.53 4.99 9.17
N ASP A 127 6.80 5.37 10.22
CA ASP A 127 7.10 4.98 11.60
C ASP A 127 6.90 3.48 11.87
N ASN A 128 6.14 2.77 11.03
CA ASN A 128 5.80 1.35 11.20
C ASN A 128 6.36 0.46 10.10
N ASN A 129 7.31 0.96 9.30
CA ASN A 129 7.89 0.22 8.18
C ASN A 129 8.39 -1.18 8.61
N ASP A 130 9.28 -1.26 9.61
CA ASP A 130 9.77 -2.54 10.14
C ASP A 130 8.65 -3.48 10.61
N ALA A 131 7.58 -2.93 11.21
CA ALA A 131 6.45 -3.70 11.72
C ALA A 131 5.62 -4.31 10.59
N ILE A 132 5.53 -3.66 9.44
CA ILE A 132 4.85 -4.17 8.25
C ILE A 132 5.59 -5.41 7.74
N TYR A 133 6.91 -5.32 7.56
CA TYR A 133 7.71 -6.46 7.10
C TYR A 133 7.67 -7.63 8.10
N GLN A 134 7.70 -7.35 9.41
CA GLN A 134 7.56 -8.37 10.44
C GLN A 134 6.17 -9.02 10.43
N GLY A 135 5.10 -8.22 10.32
CA GLY A 135 3.72 -8.69 10.22
C GLY A 135 3.50 -9.57 8.98
N ALA A 136 4.06 -9.18 7.84
CA ALA A 136 3.99 -9.95 6.60
C ALA A 136 4.60 -11.35 6.75
N ALA A 137 5.80 -11.47 7.34
CA ALA A 137 6.39 -12.79 7.57
C ALA A 137 5.66 -13.60 8.64
N ALA A 138 5.23 -12.97 9.74
CA ALA A 138 4.45 -13.66 10.75
C ALA A 138 3.14 -14.24 10.16
N TYR A 139 2.50 -13.52 9.22
CA TYR A 139 1.32 -14.01 8.51
C TYR A 139 1.65 -15.22 7.63
N CYS A 140 2.81 -15.23 6.97
CA CYS A 140 3.26 -16.38 6.17
C CYS A 140 3.49 -17.62 7.03
N GLU A 141 4.14 -17.46 8.17
CA GLU A 141 4.49 -18.56 9.08
C GLU A 141 3.26 -19.16 9.79
N ALA A 142 2.16 -18.40 9.88
CA ALA A 142 0.93 -18.82 10.56
C ALA A 142 -0.06 -19.61 9.69
N MET A 143 0.16 -19.69 8.38
CA MET A 143 -0.72 -20.36 7.40
C MET A 143 -0.27 -21.80 7.09
#